data_AF-E5FZJ6-F1
#
_entry.id   AF-E5FZJ6-F1
#
_cell.length_a   1.000
_cell.length_b   1.000
_cell.length_c   1.000
_cell.angle_alpha   90.00
_cell.angle_beta   90.00
_cell.angle_gamma   90.00
#
_symmetry.space_group_name_H-M   'P 1'
#
loop_
_entity.id
_entity.type
_entity.pdbx_description
1 polymer ?
#
loop_
_entity_poly.entity_id
_entity_poly.type
_entity_poly.pdbx_seq_one_letter_code
_entity_poly.pdbx_strand_id
1 'polypeptide(L)'
;GLLGNVIAGRVANRLNLGGTNCVVDAACGSSLAAMKMAISELREGRCDVMLTGGVDTDNSPFMYMCFSKTPAFTRRNQVQPFDKDSEGIMIGEGLGLAVLKRLEDAERDGDRIYAKIIGVGSSSDGRFKSIYAPREEGQVLAIQRAQSDANLINNSGIGLI
;
A
#
# COMPACT_ATOMS: atom_id res chain seq x y z
N GLY A 1 18.53 15.37 -3.86
CA GLY A 1 19.05 14.41 -4.84
C GLY A 1 18.03 13.32 -5.08
N LEU A 2 17.98 12.74 -6.28
CA LEU A 2 16.93 11.83 -6.76
C LEU A 2 17.10 10.35 -6.31
N LEU A 3 17.66 10.11 -5.13
CA LEU A 3 17.90 8.75 -4.64
C LEU A 3 16.71 8.28 -3.81
N GLY A 4 15.65 7.79 -4.48
CA GLY A 4 14.41 7.36 -3.80
C GLY A 4 14.65 6.30 -2.72
N ASN A 5 15.58 5.37 -2.95
CA ASN A 5 15.96 4.33 -2.00
C ASN A 5 16.55 4.84 -0.67
N VAL A 6 17.10 6.07 -0.65
CA VAL A 6 17.76 6.64 0.53
C VAL A 6 16.77 6.86 1.69
N ILE A 7 15.47 6.97 1.42
CA ILE A 7 14.46 7.10 2.49
C ILE A 7 14.49 5.85 3.40
N ALA A 8 14.37 4.65 2.81
CA ALA A 8 14.45 3.40 3.56
C ALA A 8 15.84 3.19 4.19
N GLY A 9 16.91 3.50 3.45
CA GLY A 9 18.29 3.38 3.94
C GLY A 9 18.59 4.28 5.14
N ARG A 10 18.06 5.52 5.17
CA ARG A 10 18.21 6.44 6.31
C ARG A 10 17.54 5.90 7.57
N VAL A 11 16.36 5.30 7.44
CA VAL A 11 15.66 4.70 8.58
C VAL A 11 16.44 3.49 9.11
N ALA A 12 16.87 2.59 8.23
CA ALA A 12 17.68 1.44 8.59
C ALA A 12 19.00 1.86 9.28
N ASN A 13 19.72 2.83 8.70
CA ASN A 13 20.95 3.36 9.29
C ASN A 13 20.70 4.01 10.67
N ARG A 14 19.65 4.82 10.81
CA ARG A 14 19.37 5.56 12.05
C ARG A 14 18.95 4.65 13.20
N LEU A 15 18.26 3.55 12.90
CA LEU A 15 17.74 2.57 13.85
C LEU A 15 18.64 1.33 13.99
N ASN A 16 19.78 1.30 13.28
CA ASN A 16 20.70 0.16 13.23
C ASN A 16 20.01 -1.17 12.86
N LEU A 17 19.17 -1.14 11.82
CA LEU A 17 18.48 -2.31 11.30
C LEU A 17 19.30 -2.96 10.18
N GLY A 18 19.59 -4.26 10.33
CA GLY A 18 20.43 -5.03 9.38
C GLY A 18 19.67 -5.84 8.34
N GLY A 19 18.33 -5.84 8.38
CA GLY A 19 17.49 -6.57 7.42
C GLY A 19 17.38 -5.89 6.05
N THR A 20 16.60 -6.51 5.16
CA THR A 20 16.26 -5.96 3.85
C THR A 20 15.64 -4.57 3.99
N ASN A 21 16.16 -3.59 3.24
CA ASN A 21 15.56 -2.26 3.11
C ASN A 21 15.46 -1.89 1.63
N CYS A 22 14.31 -1.37 1.22
CA CYS A 22 14.05 -0.98 -0.16
C CYS A 22 12.91 0.04 -0.23
N VAL A 23 12.74 0.62 -1.41
CA VAL A 23 11.54 1.37 -1.78
C VAL A 23 10.91 0.63 -2.95
N VAL A 24 9.58 0.48 -2.90
CA VAL A 24 8.79 -0.10 -3.99
C VAL A 24 7.94 0.99 -4.62
N ASP A 25 7.81 0.94 -5.94
CA ASP A 25 6.95 1.84 -6.69
C ASP A 25 5.88 1.01 -7.41
N ALA A 26 4.65 1.15 -6.92
CA ALA A 26 3.43 0.65 -7.54
C ALA A 26 2.38 1.78 -7.61
N ALA A 27 2.84 3.03 -7.82
CA ALA A 27 2.02 4.24 -7.77
C ALA A 27 1.15 4.29 -6.48
N CYS A 28 -0.16 4.51 -6.61
CA CYS A 28 -1.09 4.56 -5.47
C CYS A 28 -1.11 3.27 -4.62
N GLY A 29 -0.66 2.14 -5.17
CA GLY A 29 -0.57 0.85 -4.47
C GLY A 29 0.74 0.63 -3.71
N SER A 30 1.69 1.57 -3.72
CA SER A 30 3.06 1.38 -3.20
C SER A 30 3.10 0.95 -1.74
N SER A 31 2.30 1.57 -0.87
CA SER A 31 2.27 1.24 0.56
C SER A 31 1.78 -0.19 0.83
N LEU A 32 0.76 -0.66 0.09
CA LEU A 32 0.27 -2.04 0.17
C LEU A 32 1.26 -3.03 -0.44
N ALA A 33 1.96 -2.66 -1.51
CA ALA A 33 3.02 -3.48 -2.09
C ALA A 33 4.20 -3.66 -1.11
N ALA A 34 4.60 -2.58 -0.42
CA ALA A 34 5.62 -2.62 0.62
C ALA A 34 5.18 -3.50 1.80
N MET A 35 3.90 -3.40 2.19
CA MET A 35 3.34 -4.23 3.26
C MET A 35 3.33 -5.71 2.88
N LYS A 36 2.93 -6.04 1.64
CA LYS A 36 2.98 -7.42 1.13
C LYS A 36 4.39 -7.99 1.16
N MET A 37 5.39 -7.23 0.74
CA MET A 37 6.79 -7.65 0.80
C MET A 37 7.27 -7.88 2.25
N ALA A 38 6.92 -6.98 3.18
CA ALA A 38 7.23 -7.15 4.59
C ALA A 38 6.60 -8.41 5.21
N ILE A 39 5.35 -8.70 4.86
CA ILE A 39 4.64 -9.92 5.29
C ILE A 39 5.36 -11.17 4.77
N SER A 40 5.85 -11.16 3.52
CA SER A 40 6.64 -12.26 2.96
C SER A 40 7.94 -12.49 3.75
N GLU A 41 8.75 -11.45 3.99
CA GLU A 41 9.98 -11.56 4.80
C GLU A 41 9.74 -12.15 6.20
N LEU A 42 8.64 -11.73 6.85
CA LEU A 42 8.25 -12.24 8.17
C LEU A 42 7.78 -13.70 8.10
N ARG A 43 6.91 -14.06 7.14
CA ARG A 43 6.39 -15.43 6.98
C ARG A 43 7.48 -16.42 6.61
N GLU A 44 8.49 -15.99 5.86
CA GLU A 44 9.61 -16.81 5.42
C GLU A 44 10.74 -16.89 6.46
N GLY A 45 10.56 -16.25 7.64
CA GLY A 45 11.53 -16.30 8.73
C GLY A 45 12.84 -15.56 8.43
N ARG A 46 12.86 -14.66 7.44
CA ARG A 46 14.05 -13.88 7.07
C ARG A 46 14.28 -12.65 7.95
N CYS A 47 13.22 -12.19 8.62
CA CYS A 47 13.24 -11.09 9.58
C CYS A 47 12.26 -11.39 10.71
N ASP A 48 12.51 -10.82 11.89
CA ASP A 48 11.60 -10.93 13.07
C ASP A 48 10.69 -9.72 13.23
N VAL A 49 11.11 -8.58 12.67
CA VAL A 49 10.40 -7.30 12.69
C VAL A 49 10.58 -6.65 11.32
N MET A 50 9.50 -6.07 10.79
CA MET A 50 9.54 -5.24 9.58
C MET A 50 8.88 -3.89 9.83
N LEU A 51 9.56 -2.81 9.43
CA LEU A 51 8.95 -1.49 9.32
C LEU A 51 8.51 -1.28 7.87
N THR A 52 7.23 -0.97 7.65
CA THR A 52 6.66 -0.83 6.30
C THR A 52 5.63 0.29 6.26
N GLY A 53 5.38 0.84 5.08
CA GLY A 53 4.40 1.91 4.89
C GLY A 53 4.65 2.71 3.62
N GLY A 54 4.27 3.99 3.64
CA GLY A 54 4.39 4.87 2.49
C GLY A 54 4.52 6.34 2.88
N VAL A 55 5.09 7.10 1.96
CA VAL A 55 5.22 8.55 2.07
C VAL A 55 4.94 9.15 0.69
N ASP A 56 4.12 10.19 0.66
CA ASP A 56 3.92 11.07 -0.48
C ASP A 56 3.98 12.51 0.03
N THR A 57 4.94 13.28 -0.48
CA THR A 57 5.19 14.66 -0.07
C THR A 57 5.42 15.58 -1.28
N ASP A 58 5.09 15.12 -2.49
CA ASP A 58 5.41 15.86 -3.71
C ASP A 58 4.15 16.47 -4.34
N ASN A 59 3.72 17.61 -3.79
CA ASN A 59 2.79 18.52 -4.47
C ASN A 59 3.49 19.58 -5.33
N SER A 60 4.64 19.27 -5.93
CA SER A 60 5.28 20.23 -6.82
C SER A 60 4.41 20.51 -8.06
N PRO A 61 4.49 21.71 -8.67
CA PRO A 61 3.84 21.99 -9.94
C PRO A 61 4.18 20.97 -11.03
N PHE A 62 5.36 20.36 -10.97
CA PHE A 62 5.78 19.32 -11.90
C PHE A 62 4.87 18.08 -11.82
N MET A 63 4.55 17.61 -10.62
CA MET A 63 3.63 16.49 -10.41
C MET A 63 2.25 16.80 -11.01
N TYR A 64 1.69 17.99 -10.76
CA TYR A 64 0.41 18.40 -11.35
C TYR A 64 0.48 18.46 -12.89
N MET A 65 1.60 18.93 -13.45
CA MET A 65 1.82 18.95 -14.90
C MET A 65 1.89 17.55 -15.50
N CYS A 66 2.39 16.53 -14.78
CA CYS A 66 2.41 15.15 -15.26
C CYS A 66 0.99 14.62 -15.57
N PHE A 67 -0.03 15.14 -14.86
CA PHE A 67 -1.42 14.81 -15.11
C PHE A 67 -2.13 15.80 -16.05
N SER A 68 -1.47 16.85 -16.57
CA SER A 68 -2.15 17.90 -17.34
C SER A 68 -2.83 17.42 -18.63
N LYS A 69 -2.42 16.26 -19.16
CA LYS A 69 -3.01 15.61 -20.36
C LYS A 69 -4.05 14.54 -20.02
N THR A 70 -4.26 14.25 -18.75
CA THR A 70 -5.27 13.31 -18.25
C THR A 70 -6.26 14.11 -17.40
N PRO A 71 -7.58 14.07 -17.65
CA PRO A 71 -8.55 14.78 -16.82
C PRO A 71 -8.76 14.04 -15.49
N ALA A 72 -7.69 13.86 -14.71
CA ALA A 72 -7.67 13.08 -13.49
C ALA A 72 -8.20 13.88 -12.28
N PHE A 73 -7.96 15.20 -12.25
CA PHE A 73 -8.27 16.02 -11.08
C PHE A 73 -9.67 16.61 -11.11
N THR A 74 -10.33 16.53 -9.95
CA THR A 74 -11.59 17.24 -9.71
C THR A 74 -11.37 18.75 -9.76
N ARG A 75 -12.35 19.49 -10.27
CA ARG A 75 -12.38 20.97 -10.23
C ARG A 75 -13.09 21.51 -8.99
N ARG A 76 -13.62 20.62 -8.16
CA ARG A 76 -14.36 20.95 -6.95
C ARG A 76 -13.41 21.07 -5.77
N ASN A 77 -13.89 21.72 -4.71
CA ASN A 77 -13.12 21.91 -3.47
C ASN A 77 -13.04 20.66 -2.60
N GLN A 78 -13.68 19.55 -2.98
CA GLN A 78 -13.64 18.28 -2.26
C GLN A 78 -13.77 17.08 -3.21
N VAL A 79 -13.26 15.93 -2.78
CA VAL A 79 -13.51 14.65 -3.44
C VAL A 79 -14.89 14.11 -3.05
N GLN A 80 -15.54 13.41 -3.99
CA GLN A 80 -16.88 12.85 -3.80
C GLN A 80 -16.90 11.38 -4.24
N PRO A 81 -16.38 10.44 -3.43
CA PRO A 81 -16.40 9.01 -3.75
C PRO A 81 -17.84 8.51 -3.83
N PHE A 82 -18.16 7.72 -4.87
CA PHE A 82 -19.48 7.10 -5.10
C PHE A 82 -20.66 8.06 -5.35
N ASP A 83 -20.41 9.37 -5.42
CA ASP A 83 -21.40 10.36 -5.82
C ASP A 83 -21.65 10.27 -7.34
N LYS A 84 -22.91 10.47 -7.76
CA LYS A 84 -23.29 10.51 -9.18
C LYS A 84 -22.56 11.63 -9.95
N ASP A 85 -22.17 12.70 -9.25
CA ASP A 85 -21.53 13.88 -9.80
C ASP A 85 -20.01 13.88 -9.49
N SER A 86 -19.41 12.71 -9.25
CA SER A 86 -17.97 12.57 -9.01
C SER A 86 -17.14 12.90 -10.26
N GLU A 87 -16.16 13.81 -10.12
CA GLU A 87 -15.42 14.41 -11.24
C GLU A 87 -13.88 14.22 -11.16
N GLY A 88 -13.40 13.20 -10.45
CA GLY A 88 -11.98 12.85 -10.37
C GLY A 88 -11.40 12.92 -8.96
N ILE A 89 -10.06 12.92 -8.86
CA ILE A 89 -9.30 12.85 -7.61
C ILE A 89 -8.75 14.21 -7.18
N MET A 90 -8.31 14.30 -5.93
CA MET A 90 -7.49 15.39 -5.40
C MET A 90 -6.24 14.78 -4.80
N ILE A 91 -5.07 15.40 -5.01
CA ILE A 91 -3.82 14.91 -4.41
C ILE A 91 -3.69 15.45 -2.98
N GLY A 92 -3.26 14.58 -2.09
CA GLY A 92 -2.90 14.91 -0.73
C GLY A 92 -1.50 14.39 -0.41
N GLU A 93 -0.89 14.96 0.61
CA GLU A 93 0.38 14.49 1.16
C GLU A 93 0.13 13.66 2.41
N GLY A 94 1.06 12.76 2.71
CA GLY A 94 1.00 11.99 3.92
C GLY A 94 2.18 11.06 4.11
N LEU A 95 2.37 10.65 5.35
CA LEU A 95 3.29 9.60 5.73
C LEU A 95 2.58 8.68 6.72
N GLY A 96 2.71 7.37 6.48
CA GLY A 96 2.20 6.35 7.38
C GLY A 96 3.17 5.17 7.44
N LEU A 97 3.46 4.70 8.64
CA LEU A 97 4.32 3.55 8.89
C LEU A 97 3.66 2.60 9.89
N ALA A 98 3.91 1.31 9.71
CA ALA A 98 3.52 0.24 10.61
C ALA A 98 4.73 -0.63 10.95
N VAL A 99 4.77 -1.10 12.19
CA VAL A 99 5.72 -2.12 12.64
C VAL A 99 4.97 -3.46 12.63
N LEU A 100 5.52 -4.43 11.90
CA LEU A 100 4.94 -5.75 11.74
C LEU A 100 5.86 -6.80 12.37
N LYS A 101 5.23 -7.78 13.02
CA LYS A 101 5.84 -8.99 13.56
C LYS A 101 4.93 -10.18 13.25
N ARG A 102 5.46 -11.40 13.33
CA ARG A 102 4.61 -12.60 13.43
C ARG A 102 3.85 -12.52 14.75
N LEU A 103 2.61 -13.01 14.77
CA LEU A 103 1.74 -12.93 15.94
C LEU A 103 2.38 -13.57 17.17
N GLU A 104 2.96 -14.77 17.00
CA GLU A 104 3.66 -15.49 18.06
C GLU A 104 4.84 -14.71 18.65
N ASP A 105 5.58 -13.96 17.83
CA ASP A 105 6.69 -13.14 18.31
C ASP A 105 6.21 -11.91 19.07
N ALA A 106 5.11 -11.29 18.60
CA ALA A 106 4.50 -10.17 19.30
C ALA A 106 3.94 -10.60 20.67
N GLU A 107 3.30 -11.76 20.73
CA GLU A 107 2.78 -12.35 21.98
C GLU A 107 3.92 -12.72 22.94
N ARG A 108 4.96 -13.40 22.45
CA ARG A 108 6.15 -13.77 23.25
C ARG A 108 6.80 -12.53 23.87
N ASP A 109 6.93 -11.46 23.09
CA ASP A 109 7.66 -10.27 23.51
C ASP A 109 6.76 -9.30 24.32
N GLY A 110 5.48 -9.63 24.51
CA GLY A 110 4.53 -8.83 25.28
C GLY A 110 4.12 -7.52 24.58
N ASP A 111 4.18 -7.50 23.25
CA ASP A 111 3.87 -6.31 22.46
C ASP A 111 2.37 -5.98 22.47
N ARG A 112 2.06 -4.69 22.38
CA ARG A 112 0.68 -4.26 22.13
C ARG A 112 0.29 -4.54 20.68
N ILE A 113 -0.65 -5.46 20.48
CA ILE A 113 -1.19 -5.81 19.16
C ILE A 113 -2.39 -4.90 18.84
N TYR A 114 -2.25 -4.04 17.83
CA TYR A 114 -3.33 -3.14 17.39
C TYR A 114 -4.32 -3.82 16.44
N ALA A 115 -3.81 -4.67 15.53
CA ALA A 115 -4.59 -5.42 14.55
C ALA A 115 -3.80 -6.64 14.09
N LYS A 116 -4.49 -7.64 13.56
CA LYS A 116 -3.90 -8.81 12.91
C LYS A 116 -4.18 -8.75 11.41
N ILE A 117 -3.13 -8.79 10.59
CA ILE A 117 -3.26 -8.95 9.15
C ILE A 117 -3.43 -10.44 8.86
N ILE A 118 -4.63 -10.83 8.46
CA ILE A 118 -4.96 -12.24 8.19
C ILE A 118 -4.71 -12.64 6.74
N GLY A 119 -4.76 -11.71 5.79
CA GLY A 119 -4.41 -11.98 4.40
C GLY A 119 -4.09 -10.71 3.60
N VAL A 120 -3.31 -10.86 2.53
CA VAL A 120 -2.94 -9.77 1.62
C VAL A 120 -3.01 -10.21 0.15
N GLY A 121 -3.77 -9.47 -0.65
CA GLY A 121 -3.98 -9.74 -2.07
C GLY A 121 -3.48 -8.62 -2.95
N SER A 122 -2.96 -8.97 -4.12
CA SER A 122 -2.63 -7.99 -5.16
C SER A 122 -2.84 -8.59 -6.55
N SER A 123 -3.12 -7.74 -7.52
CA SER A 123 -3.30 -8.09 -8.93
C SER A 123 -2.73 -6.98 -9.82
N SER A 124 -2.72 -7.23 -11.12
CA SER A 124 -2.49 -6.22 -12.15
C SER A 124 -3.60 -6.35 -13.18
N ASP A 125 -4.09 -5.23 -13.70
CA ASP A 125 -5.15 -5.19 -14.70
C ASP A 125 -4.69 -5.75 -16.06
N GLY A 126 -3.37 -5.87 -16.26
CA GLY A 126 -2.76 -6.38 -17.48
C GLY A 126 -3.08 -5.51 -18.70
N ARG A 127 -3.30 -6.13 -19.85
CA ARG A 127 -3.68 -5.42 -21.08
C ARG A 127 -5.16 -5.04 -21.03
N PHE A 128 -5.46 -3.74 -21.02
CA PHE A 128 -6.82 -3.20 -21.05
C PHE A 128 -6.93 -1.96 -21.97
N LYS A 129 -8.03 -1.20 -21.88
CA LYS A 129 -8.35 -0.06 -22.75
C LYS A 129 -7.28 1.06 -22.72
N SER A 130 -6.62 1.23 -21.57
CA SER A 130 -5.52 2.17 -21.36
C SER A 130 -4.72 1.73 -20.14
N ILE A 131 -3.46 2.15 -20.04
CA ILE A 131 -2.60 1.91 -18.87
C ILE A 131 -3.16 2.52 -17.58
N TYR A 132 -4.01 3.55 -17.69
CA TYR A 132 -4.65 4.22 -16.55
C TYR A 132 -6.10 3.80 -16.30
N ALA A 133 -6.68 2.98 -17.19
CA ALA A 133 -8.07 2.58 -17.05
C ALA A 133 -8.16 1.41 -16.06
N PRO A 134 -8.88 1.55 -14.94
CA PRO A 134 -9.05 0.45 -14.00
C PRO A 134 -9.89 -0.66 -14.61
N ARG A 135 -9.61 -1.90 -14.20
CA ARG A 135 -10.34 -3.08 -14.64
C ARG A 135 -11.04 -3.78 -13.46
N GLU A 136 -12.35 -3.99 -13.59
CA GLU A 136 -13.16 -4.65 -12.56
C GLU A 136 -12.61 -6.04 -12.20
N GLU A 137 -12.29 -6.86 -13.20
CA GLU A 137 -11.79 -8.22 -12.94
C GLU A 137 -10.45 -8.22 -12.21
N GLY A 138 -9.62 -7.20 -12.42
CA GLY A 138 -8.37 -7.00 -11.69
C GLY A 138 -8.62 -6.74 -10.20
N GLN A 139 -9.57 -5.85 -9.89
CA GLN A 139 -9.96 -5.54 -8.51
C GLN A 139 -10.56 -6.77 -7.81
N VAL A 140 -11.49 -7.47 -8.45
CA VAL A 140 -12.09 -8.71 -7.94
C VAL A 140 -11.01 -9.76 -7.66
N LEU A 141 -10.05 -9.93 -8.57
CA LEU A 141 -8.94 -10.86 -8.38
C LEU A 141 -8.04 -10.50 -7.18
N ALA A 142 -7.77 -9.21 -6.95
CA ALA A 142 -7.00 -8.79 -5.78
C ALA A 142 -7.72 -9.16 -4.47
N ILE A 143 -9.04 -8.93 -4.41
CA ILE A 143 -9.88 -9.28 -3.26
C ILE A 143 -9.90 -10.80 -3.05
N GLN A 144 -10.15 -11.59 -4.10
CA GLN A 144 -10.16 -13.05 -4.03
C GLN A 144 -8.82 -13.61 -3.55
N ARG A 145 -7.71 -13.03 -3.98
CA ARG A 145 -6.36 -13.41 -3.51
C ARG A 145 -6.17 -13.08 -2.03
N ALA A 146 -6.65 -11.92 -1.57
CA ALA A 146 -6.59 -11.56 -0.15
C ALA A 146 -7.42 -12.51 0.71
N GLN A 147 -8.61 -12.88 0.25
CA GLN A 147 -9.50 -13.85 0.91
C GLN A 147 -8.87 -15.24 0.95
N SER A 148 -8.30 -15.69 -0.17
CA SER A 148 -7.58 -16.98 -0.24
C SER A 148 -6.40 -17.01 0.72
N ASP A 149 -5.60 -15.94 0.78
CA ASP A 149 -4.47 -15.82 1.72
C ASP A 149 -4.95 -15.80 3.18
N ALA A 150 -6.14 -15.25 3.43
CA ALA A 150 -6.81 -15.26 4.74
C ALA A 150 -7.56 -16.55 5.07
N ASN A 151 -7.58 -17.55 4.17
CA ASN A 151 -8.40 -18.75 4.27
C ASN A 151 -9.91 -18.46 4.48
N LEU A 152 -10.41 -17.39 3.86
CA LEU A 152 -11.83 -17.04 3.87
C LEU A 152 -12.53 -17.63 2.64
N ILE A 153 -13.63 -18.33 2.87
CA ILE A 153 -14.41 -19.01 1.82
C ILE A 153 -15.43 -18.05 1.17
N ASN A 154 -15.78 -16.96 1.86
CA ASN A 154 -16.72 -15.93 1.40
C ASN A 154 -16.49 -14.61 2.16
N ASN A 155 -17.36 -13.62 1.94
CA ASN A 155 -17.28 -12.31 2.61
C ASN A 155 -17.75 -12.34 4.08
N SER A 156 -18.09 -13.49 4.65
CA SER A 156 -18.56 -13.57 6.04
C SER A 156 -17.45 -13.16 6.99
N GLY A 157 -17.77 -12.22 7.89
CA GLY A 157 -16.80 -11.65 8.83
C GLY A 157 -16.10 -10.36 8.34
N ILE A 158 -16.33 -9.93 7.10
CA ILE A 158 -15.92 -8.60 6.64
C ILE A 158 -16.97 -7.58 7.09
N GLY A 159 -16.63 -6.81 8.13
CA GLY A 159 -17.54 -5.79 8.69
C GLY A 159 -17.47 -4.43 7.98
N LEU A 160 -16.35 -4.14 7.31
CA LEU A 160 -16.09 -2.87 6.64
C LEU A 160 -15.15 -3.09 5.45
N ILE A 161 -15.38 -2.33 4.38
CA ILE A 161 -14.50 -2.17 3.21
C ILE A 161 -14.22 -0.68 3.08
#